data_AF-A0A7Y8WL66-F1
#
_entry.id   AF-A0A7Y8WL66-F1
#
_cell.length_a   1.000
_cell.length_b   1.000
_cell.length_c   1.000
_cell.angle_alpha   90.00
_cell.angle_beta   90.00
_cell.angle_gamma   90.00
#
_symmetry.space_group_name_H-M   'P 1'
#
loop_
_entity.id
_entity.type
_entity.pdbx_description
1 polymer ?
#
loop_
_entity_poly.entity_id
_entity_poly.type
_entity_poly.pdbx_seq_one_letter_code
_entity_poly.pdbx_strand_id
1 'polypeptide(L)' 'MNMTTKSNKLQYGWTLIAHPTYQIFTNKNSYAIIDEDNDVMLRFTLQENEIEIQGANWNLNYKINLGFKTLKIINTPED' A
#
# COMPACT_ATOMS: atom_id res chain seq x y z
N MET A 1 -14.07 5.12 15.54
CA MET A 1 -14.57 4.05 14.66
C MET A 1 -13.48 3.00 14.53
N ASN A 2 -13.80 1.70 14.55
CA ASN A 2 -12.78 0.67 14.33
C ASN A 2 -12.28 0.77 12.88
N MET A 3 -10.99 1.08 12.70
CA MET A 3 -10.34 1.04 11.40
C MET A 3 -10.23 -0.41 10.93
N THR A 4 -11.25 -0.88 10.20
CA THR A 4 -11.15 -2.16 9.50
C THR A 4 -10.07 -2.02 8.43
N THR A 5 -9.11 -2.95 8.43
CA THR A 5 -8.07 -3.03 7.41
C THR A 5 -8.06 -4.41 6.81
N LYS A 6 -7.65 -4.50 5.55
CA LYS A 6 -7.43 -5.74 4.83
C LYS A 6 -5.92 -5.96 4.64
N SER A 7 -5.49 -7.21 4.80
CA SER A 7 -4.14 -7.66 4.50
C SER A 7 -4.10 -8.33 3.12
N ASN A 8 -3.16 -7.90 2.28
CA ASN A 8 -2.95 -8.44 0.94
C ASN A 8 -1.49 -8.90 0.82
N LYS A 9 -1.28 -10.18 0.50
CA LYS A 9 0.06 -10.73 0.24
C LYS A 9 0.55 -10.23 -1.11
N LEU A 10 1.80 -9.78 -1.16
CA LEU A 10 2.49 -9.29 -2.35
C LEU A 10 3.70 -10.20 -2.67
N GLN A 11 4.43 -9.87 -3.72
CA GLN A 11 5.66 -10.58 -4.07
C GLN A 11 6.74 -10.50 -2.98
N TYR A 12 7.66 -11.46 -3.01
CA TYR A 12 8.82 -11.56 -2.11
C TYR A 12 8.49 -11.62 -0.60
N GLY A 13 7.30 -12.11 -0.26
CA GLY A 13 6.84 -12.23 1.11
C GLY A 13 6.38 -10.92 1.73
N TRP A 14 6.25 -9.85 0.94
CA TRP A 14 5.71 -8.58 1.41
C TRP A 14 4.21 -8.65 1.66
N THR A 15 3.74 -7.80 2.56
CA THR A 15 2.31 -7.65 2.89
C THR A 15 1.92 -6.17 2.85
N LEU A 16 0.81 -5.87 2.16
CA LEU A 16 0.14 -4.58 2.25
C LEU A 16 -1.05 -4.66 3.21
N ILE A 17 -1.07 -3.76 4.19
CA ILE A 17 -2.20 -3.57 5.10
C ILE A 17 -2.81 -2.20 4.81
N ALA A 18 -4.07 -2.16 4.37
CA ALA A 18 -4.73 -0.91 3.97
C ALA A 18 -6.24 -0.99 4.19
N HIS A 19 -6.95 0.14 4.06
CA HIS A 19 -8.41 0.17 4.10
C HIS A 19 -9.01 -0.72 3.00
N PRO A 20 -10.13 -1.45 3.23
CA PRO A 20 -10.69 -2.39 2.26
C PRO A 20 -11.17 -1.78 0.94
N THR A 21 -11.44 -0.48 0.90
CA THR A 21 -11.88 0.22 -0.32
C THR A 21 -10.73 0.49 -1.29
N TYR A 22 -9.48 0.50 -0.82
CA TYR A 22 -8.33 0.65 -1.71
C TYR A 22 -8.22 -0.54 -2.67
N GLN A 23 -8.07 -0.24 -3.94
CA GLN A 23 -7.81 -1.21 -4.98
C GLN A 23 -6.30 -1.33 -5.23
N ILE A 24 -5.85 -2.55 -5.55
CA ILE A 24 -4.44 -2.84 -5.81
C ILE A 24 -4.32 -3.30 -7.26
N PHE A 25 -3.59 -2.53 -8.05
CA PHE A 25 -3.18 -2.92 -9.40
C PHE A 25 -1.72 -3.36 -9.36
N THR A 26 -1.39 -4.40 -10.11
CA THR A 26 -0.04 -4.97 -10.11
C THR A 26 0.42 -5.31 -11.51
N ASN A 27 1.71 -5.09 -11.76
CA ASN A 27 2.43 -5.58 -12.92
C ASN A 27 3.80 -6.09 -12.46
N LYS A 28 3.95 -7.42 -12.37
CA LYS A 28 5.12 -8.09 -11.78
C LYS A 28 5.36 -7.60 -10.34
N ASN A 29 6.47 -6.91 -10.11
CA ASN A 29 6.86 -6.38 -8.80
C ASN A 29 6.49 -4.89 -8.62
N SER A 30 5.78 -4.29 -9.58
CA SER A 30 5.29 -2.91 -9.50
C SER A 30 3.83 -2.87 -9.09
N TYR A 31 3.46 -1.94 -8.22
CA TYR A 31 2.12 -1.83 -7.64
C TYR A 31 1.63 -0.38 -7.68
N ALA A 32 0.33 -0.22 -7.89
CA ALA A 32 -0.39 1.04 -7.73
C ALA A 32 -1.59 0.82 -6.81
N ILE A 33 -1.75 1.72 -5.84
CA ILE A 33 -2.89 1.75 -4.92
C ILE A 33 -3.81 2.87 -5.35
N ILE A 34 -5.08 2.53 -5.56
CA ILE A 34 -6.12 3.42 -6.05
C ILE A 34 -7.22 3.52 -4.99
N ASP A 35 -7.77 4.70 -4.76
CA ASP A 35 -8.92 4.91 -3.87
C ASP A 35 -10.27 4.71 -4.58
N GLU A 36 -11.35 5.10 -3.91
CA GLU A 36 -12.71 4.97 -4.43
C GLU A 36 -13.07 5.99 -5.52
N ASP A 37 -12.35 7.12 -5.57
CA ASP A 37 -12.50 8.16 -6.59
C ASP A 37 -11.65 7.88 -7.84
N ASN A 38 -10.91 6.76 -7.84
CA ASN A 38 -9.96 6.33 -8.86
C ASN A 38 -8.66 7.16 -8.90
N ASP A 39 -8.34 7.84 -7.80
CA ASP A 39 -7.08 8.56 -7.65
C ASP A 39 -5.94 7.61 -7.27
N VAL A 40 -4.76 7.85 -7.86
CA VAL A 40 -3.55 7.09 -7.53
C VAL A 40 -2.98 7.58 -6.21
N MET A 41 -3.07 6.77 -5.17
CA MET A 41 -2.61 7.12 -3.82
C MET A 41 -1.13 6.81 -3.61
N LEU A 42 -0.67 5.66 -4.08
CA LEU A 42 0.71 5.19 -3.86
C LEU A 42 1.18 4.33 -5.02
N ARG A 43 2.41 4.55 -5.48
CA ARG A 43 3.10 3.68 -6.42
C ARG A 43 4.41 3.21 -5.82
N PHE A 44 4.68 1.92 -5.92
CA PHE A 44 5.89 1.33 -5.38
C PHE A 44 6.31 0.08 -6.13
N THR A 45 7.59 -0.25 -6.03
CA THR A 45 8.13 -1.53 -6.47
C THR A 45 8.66 -2.32 -5.29
N LEU A 46 8.66 -3.64 -5.42
CA LEU A 46 9.20 -4.54 -4.42
C LEU A 46 10.38 -5.33 -4.97
N GLN A 47 11.34 -5.60 -4.09
CA GLN A 47 12.36 -6.62 -4.27
C GLN A 47 12.38 -7.52 -3.03
N GLU A 48 13.34 -8.44 -2.97
CA GLU A 48 13.42 -9.38 -1.86
C GLU A 48 13.52 -8.65 -0.51
N ASN A 49 14.42 -7.68 -0.37
CA ASN A 49 14.67 -6.99 0.91
C ASN A 49 14.52 -5.47 0.81
N GLU A 50 13.90 -4.97 -0.26
CA GLU A 50 13.77 -3.54 -0.54
C GLU A 50 12.35 -3.22 -1.04
N ILE A 51 11.93 -2.00 -0.73
CA ILE A 51 10.75 -1.35 -1.30
C ILE A 51 11.17 0.04 -1.77
N GLU A 52 10.80 0.39 -3.00
CA GLU A 52 11.03 1.72 -3.55
C GLU A 52 9.69 2.42 -3.71
N ILE A 53 9.53 3.58 -3.06
CA ILE A 53 8.33 4.41 -3.22
C ILE A 53 8.55 5.37 -4.39
N GLN A 54 7.80 5.16 -5.46
CA GLN A 54 7.90 5.94 -6.70
C GLN A 54 7.03 7.21 -6.67
N GLY A 55 6.04 7.26 -5.78
CA GLY A 55 5.23 8.45 -5.53
C GLY A 55 4.08 8.16 -4.59
N ALA A 56 3.75 9.15 -3.76
CA ALA A 56 2.61 9.14 -2.85
C ALA A 56 1.89 10.49 -2.97
N ASN A 57 0.56 10.46 -3.07
CA ASN A 57 -0.28 11.66 -3.23
C ASN A 57 -1.03 11.98 -1.93
N TRP A 58 -1.68 13.15 -1.90
CA TRP A 58 -2.63 13.54 -0.85
C TRP A 58 -2.11 13.43 0.59
N ASN A 59 -0.81 13.67 0.81
CA ASN A 59 -0.15 13.49 2.11
C ASN A 59 -0.40 12.10 2.73
N LEU A 60 -0.48 11.06 1.89
CA LEU A 60 -0.71 9.68 2.32
C LEU A 60 0.29 9.27 3.41
N ASN A 61 -0.24 8.93 4.58
CA ASN A 61 0.49 8.46 5.72
C ASN A 61 0.61 6.93 5.67
N TYR A 62 1.84 6.44 5.60
CA TYR A 62 2.14 5.02 5.58
C TYR A 62 3.38 4.70 6.41
N LYS A 63 3.46 3.44 6.83
CA LYS A 63 4.60 2.88 7.56
C LYS A 63 5.17 1.70 6.81
N ILE A 64 6.50 1.64 6.74
CA ILE A 64 7.24 0.51 6.21
C ILE A 64 7.95 -0.17 7.36
N ASN A 65 7.81 -1.48 7.47
CA ASN A 65 8.59 -2.32 8.35
C ASN A 65 9.35 -3.36 7.52
N LEU A 66 10.66 -3.16 7.37
CA LEU A 66 11.52 -4.04 6.58
C LEU A 66 11.69 -5.43 7.22
N GLY A 67 11.78 -5.52 8.54
CA GLY A 67 11.94 -6.79 9.27
C GLY A 67 10.74 -7.74 9.08
N PHE A 68 9.53 -7.19 9.00
CA PHE A 68 8.30 -7.94 8.72
C PHE A 68 7.84 -7.87 7.26
N LYS A 69 8.61 -7.22 6.36
CA LYS A 69 8.25 -6.94 4.98
C LYS A 69 6.80 -6.44 4.85
N THR A 70 6.45 -5.41 5.63
CA THR A 70 5.08 -4.88 5.69
C THR A 70 5.05 -3.42 5.29
N LEU A 71 4.16 -3.09 4.35
CA LEU A 71 3.73 -1.73 4.06
C LEU A 71 2.33 -1.55 4.64
N LYS A 72 2.12 -0.56 5.49
CA LYS A 72 0.81 -0.24 6.08
C LYS A 72 0.41 1.18 5.74
N ILE A 73 -0.72 1.34 5.05
CA ILE A 73 -1.37 2.64 4.84
C ILE A 73 -2.23 2.93 6.06
N ILE A 74 -2.11 4.14 6.61
CA ILE A 74 -2.76 4.57 7.85
C ILE A 74 -4.04 5.37 7.56
N ASN A 75 -4.07 6.18 6.48
CA ASN A 75 -5.25 6.95 6.12
C ASN A 75 -6.46 6.06 5.87
N THR A 76 -7.60 6.52 6.37
CA THR A 76 -8.89 6.13 5.83
C THR A 76 -9.24 7.06 4.66
N PRO A 77 -10.11 6.64 3.72
CA PRO A 77 -10.49 7.48 2.58
C PRO A 77 -11.13 8.83 2.97
N GLU A 78 -11.63 8.98 4.21
CA GLU A 78 -12.26 10.21 4.71
C GLU A 78 -11.30 11.11 5.53
N ASP A 79 -10.03 10.72 5.71
CA ASP A 79 -9.01 11.45 6.51
C ASP A 79 -7.97 12.23 5.69
#